data_AF-A0A928SRF9-F1
#
_entry.id   AF-A0A928SRF9-F1
#
_cell.length_a   1.000
_cell.length_b   1.000
_cell.length_c   1.000
_cell.angle_alpha   90.00
_cell.angle_beta   90.00
_cell.angle_gamma   90.00
#
_symmetry.space_group_name_H-M   'P 1'
#
loop_
_entity.id
_entity.type
_entity.pdbx_description
1 polymer ?
#
loop_
_entity_poly.entity_id
_entity_poly.type
_entity_poly.pdbx_seq_one_letter_code
_entity_poly.pdbx_strand_id
1 'polypeptide(L)' 'MSKTLTLRNVPEDVVKELRRRAKRNGRSVQSELLTLVRQGTIDQRSLEERLAELRRSLPRRMRIAEIHTAIREGRP' A
#
# COMPACT_ATOMS: atom_id res chain seq x y z
N MET A 1 -21.26 4.54 -7.83
CA MET A 1 -21.23 4.72 -9.30
C MET A 1 -19.82 4.43 -9.80
N SER A 2 -19.64 3.41 -10.64
CA SER A 2 -18.35 3.19 -11.31
C SER A 2 -18.18 4.19 -12.47
N LYS A 3 -16.95 4.63 -12.71
CA LYS A 3 -16.58 5.48 -13.85
C LYS A 3 -15.56 4.73 -14.69
N THR A 4 -15.75 4.74 -16.00
CA THR A 4 -14.80 4.16 -16.95
C THR A 4 -13.78 5.21 -17.37
N LEU A 5 -12.49 4.88 -17.30
CA LEU A 5 -11.40 5.72 -17.77
C LEU A 5 -10.78 5.06 -19.01
N THR A 6 -10.58 5.83 -20.07
CA THR A 6 -9.85 5.39 -21.26
C THR A 6 -8.58 6.21 -21.41
N LEU A 7 -7.43 5.55 -21.42
CA LEU A 7 -6.13 6.16 -21.70
C LEU A 7 -5.80 5.92 -23.18
N ARG A 8 -5.66 6.99 -23.96
CA ARG A 8 -5.26 6.95 -25.37
C ARG A 8 -3.77 7.27 -25.52
N ASN A 9 -3.19 6.85 -26.64
CA ASN A 9 -1.80 7.13 -27.01
C ASN A 9 -0.79 6.65 -25.95
N VAL A 10 -1.03 5.49 -25.35
CA VAL A 10 -0.11 4.90 -24.37
C VAL A 10 1.09 4.30 -25.12
N PRO A 11 2.33 4.70 -24.81
CA PRO A 11 3.53 4.13 -25.42
C PRO A 11 3.60 2.60 -25.22
N GLU A 12 4.10 1.87 -26.23
CA GLU A 12 4.13 0.40 -26.19
C GLU A 12 4.99 -0.16 -25.05
N ASP A 13 6.10 0.50 -24.75
CA ASP A 13 7.00 0.16 -23.65
C ASP A 13 6.28 0.25 -22.29
N VAL A 14 5.43 1.26 -22.10
CA VAL A 14 4.60 1.41 -20.90
C VAL A 14 3.59 0.25 -20.78
N VAL A 15 2.92 -0.13 -21.88
CA VAL A 15 1.99 -1.27 -21.88
C VAL A 15 2.71 -2.58 -21.56
N LYS A 16 3.92 -2.77 -22.11
CA LYS A 16 4.76 -3.95 -21.87
C LYS A 16 5.15 -4.06 -20.40
N GLU A 17 5.60 -2.96 -19.80
CA GLU A 17 5.98 -2.94 -18.38
C GLU A 17 4.78 -3.16 -17.46
N LEU A 18 3.62 -2.56 -17.78
CA LEU A 18 2.39 -2.77 -17.01
C LEU A 18 1.95 -4.24 -17.03
N ARG A 19 2.01 -4.90 -18.20
CA ARG A 19 1.71 -6.34 -18.31
C ARG A 19 2.68 -7.19 -17.49
N ARG A 20 3.98 -6.85 -17.50
CA ARG A 20 5.01 -7.54 -16.72
C ARG A 20 4.74 -7.42 -15.22
N ARG A 21 4.41 -6.22 -14.73
CA ARG A 21 4.01 -5.98 -13.33
C ARG A 21 2.76 -6.76 -12.95
N ALA A 22 1.72 -6.69 -13.77
CA ALA A 22 0.47 -7.41 -13.53
C ALA A 22 0.69 -8.92 -13.40
N LYS A 23 1.49 -9.51 -14.30
CA LYS A 23 1.89 -10.94 -14.24
C LYS A 23 2.64 -11.26 -12.94
N ARG A 24 3.61 -10.43 -12.56
CA ARG A 24 4.38 -10.61 -11.31
C ARG A 24 3.49 -10.60 -10.07
N ASN A 25 2.49 -9.72 -10.06
CA ASN A 25 1.57 -9.56 -8.93
C ASN A 25 0.39 -10.54 -8.96
N GLY A 26 0.29 -11.40 -9.98
CA GLY A 26 -0.82 -12.35 -10.15
C GLY A 26 -2.17 -11.68 -10.41
N ARG A 27 -2.19 -10.52 -11.06
CA ARG A 27 -3.40 -9.72 -11.30
C ARG A 27 -3.61 -9.44 -12.79
N SER A 28 -4.84 -9.11 -13.16
CA SER A 28 -5.13 -8.58 -14.50
C SER A 28 -4.49 -7.20 -14.68
N VAL A 29 -4.21 -6.82 -15.94
CA VAL A 29 -3.64 -5.50 -16.29
C VAL A 29 -4.53 -4.35 -15.80
N GLN A 30 -5.85 -4.51 -15.92
CA GLN A 30 -6.81 -3.52 -15.43
C GLN A 30 -6.77 -3.38 -13.91
N SER A 31 -6.67 -4.50 -13.19
CA SER A 31 -6.58 -4.50 -11.72
C SER A 31 -5.28 -3.88 -11.22
N GLU A 32 -4.16 -4.15 -11.90
CA GLU A 32 -2.88 -3.51 -11.62
C GLU A 32 -2.95 -2.00 -11.89
N LEU A 33 -3.53 -1.58 -13.02
CA LEU A 33 -3.70 -0.16 -13.34
C LEU A 33 -4.55 0.56 -12.30
N LEU A 34 -5.66 -0.04 -11.87
CA LEU A 34 -6.50 0.50 -10.79
C LEU A 34 -5.73 0.60 -9.47
N THR A 35 -4.86 -0.36 -9.17
CA THR A 35 -4.01 -0.33 -7.97
C THR A 35 -3.07 0.87 -8.02
N LEU A 36 -2.41 1.10 -9.16
CA LEU A 36 -1.49 2.22 -9.36
C LEU A 36 -2.21 3.57 -9.30
N VAL A 37 -3.38 3.69 -9.94
CA VAL A 37 -4.20 4.90 -9.87
C VAL A 37 -4.59 5.19 -8.42
N ARG A 38 -5.09 4.18 -7.68
CA ARG A 38 -5.45 4.35 -6.26
C ARG A 38 -4.27 4.82 -5.43
N GLN A 39 -3.08 4.25 -5.63
CA GLN A 39 -1.86 4.66 -4.94
C GLN A 39 -1.48 6.11 -5.26
N GLY A 40 -1.59 6.53 -6.53
CA GLY A 40 -1.29 7.89 -6.96
C GLY A 40 -2.33 8.93 -6.57
N THR A 41 -3.57 8.51 -6.29
CA THR A 41 -4.67 9.40 -5.87
C THR A 41 -4.90 9.44 -4.36
N ILE A 42 -4.07 8.77 -3.55
CA ILE A 42 -4.11 8.97 -2.10
C ILE A 42 -3.72 10.42 -1.85
N ASP A 43 -4.67 11.19 -1.30
CA ASP A 43 -4.42 12.57 -0.88
C ASP A 43 -3.29 12.56 0.15
N GLN A 44 -2.23 13.33 -0.10
CA GLN A 44 -1.08 13.40 0.80
C GLN A 44 -1.51 13.87 2.20
N ARG A 45 -2.53 14.74 2.30
CA ARG A 45 -3.11 15.12 3.61
C ARG A 45 -3.72 13.92 4.32
N SER A 46 -4.43 13.06 3.60
CA SER A 46 -5.01 11.83 4.14
C SER A 46 -3.95 10.81 4.58
N LEU A 47 -2.76 10.81 3.95
CA LEU A 47 -1.66 9.94 4.35
C LEU A 47 -1.04 10.38 5.67
N GLU A 48 -0.79 11.69 5.84
CA GLU A 48 -0.26 12.25 7.09
C GLU A 48 -1.20 12.01 8.27
N GLU A 49 -2.50 12.25 8.07
CA GLU A 49 -3.55 12.00 9.08
C GLU A 49 -3.60 10.52 9.48
N ARG A 50 -3.56 9.62 8.49
CA ARG A 50 -3.60 8.17 8.73
C ARG A 50 -2.34 7.65 9.40
N LEU A 51 -1.18 8.25 9.11
CA LEU A 51 0.07 8.00 9.84
C LEU A 51 0.00 8.51 11.28
N ALA A 52 -0.61 9.67 11.51
CA ALA A 52 -0.81 10.21 12.84
C ALA A 52 -1.75 9.31 13.68
N GLU A 53 -2.84 8.82 13.10
CA GLU A 53 -3.73 7.84 13.74
C GLU A 53 -3.01 6.54 14.07
N LEU A 54 -2.25 5.97 13.12
CA LEU A 54 -1.50 4.74 13.35
C LEU A 54 -0.48 4.91 14.48
N ARG A 55 0.21 6.07 14.54
CA ARG A 55 1.15 6.39 15.63
C ARG A 55 0.46 6.47 16.98
N ARG A 56 -0.79 6.95 17.05
CA ARG A 56 -1.58 6.99 18.28
C ARG A 56 -2.09 5.61 18.69
N SER A 57 -2.41 4.75 17.73
CA SER A 57 -2.93 3.39 18.00
C SER A 57 -1.83 2.37 18.25
N LEU A 58 -0.59 2.64 17.85
CA LEU A 58 0.53 1.79 18.19
C LEU A 58 0.78 1.86 19.70
N PRO A 59 0.83 0.70 20.41
CA PRO A 59 1.20 0.70 21.81
C PRO A 59 2.58 1.36 21.96
N ARG A 60 2.78 2.08 23.08
CA ARG A 60 4.08 2.71 23.40
C ARG A 60 5.20 1.75 23.00
N ARG A 61 6.22 2.25 22.28
CA ARG A 61 7.44 1.48 22.01
C ARG A 61 7.90 0.87 23.33
N MET A 62 7.80 -0.45 23.46
CA MET A 62 8.35 -1.13 24.63
C MET A 62 9.83 -0.77 24.69
N ARG A 63 10.26 -0.37 25.88
CA ARG A 63 11.68 -0.24 26.16
C ARG A 63 12.31 -1.62 26.01
N ILE A 64 13.57 -1.67 25.63
CA ILE A 64 14.29 -2.94 25.37
C ILE A 64 14.14 -3.92 26.56
N ALA A 65 14.17 -3.41 27.79
CA ALA A 65 13.93 -4.20 29.01
C ALA A 65 12.54 -4.86 29.06
N GLU A 66 11.49 -4.20 28.58
CA GLU A 66 10.11 -4.70 28.56
C GLU A 66 9.93 -5.80 27.49
N ILE A 67 10.67 -5.72 26.38
CA ILE A 67 10.71 -6.75 25.33
C ILE A 67 11.33 -8.05 25.88
N HIS A 68 12.44 -7.95 26.61
CA HIS A 68 13.11 -9.12 27.19
C HIS A 68 12.26 -9.85 28.22
N THR A 69 11.41 -9.13 28.97
CA THR A 69 10.46 -9.73 29.91
C THR A 69 9.32 -10.42 29.16
N ALA A 70 8.74 -9.78 28.14
CA ALA A 70 7.65 -10.36 27.32
C ALA A 70 8.08 -11.63 26.54
N ILE A 71 9.34 -11.72 26.12
CA ILE A 71 9.90 -12.93 25.50
C ILE A 71 10.03 -14.07 26.52
N ARG A 72 10.42 -13.76 27.77
CA ARG A 72 10.63 -14.74 28.84
C ARG A 72 9.32 -15.31 29.37
N GLU A 73 8.30 -14.48 29.47
CA GLU A 73 6.95 -14.86 29.94
C GLU A 73 6.08 -15.43 28.81
N GLY A 74 6.65 -15.60 27.60
CA GLY A 74 6.03 -16.33 26.51
C GLY A 74 4.80 -15.67 25.90
N ARG A 75 4.75 -14.31 25.88
CA ARG A 75 3.71 -13.41 25.32
C ARG A 75 2.26 -13.93 25.37
N PRO A 76 1.28 -13.20 25.93
CA PRO A 76 -0.09 -13.39 25.44
C PRO A 76 -0.18 -13.09 23.94
#